data_AF-A0A7C7I615-F1
#
_entry.id   AF-A0A7C7I615-F1
#
_cell.length_a   1.000
_cell.length_b   1.000
_cell.length_c   1.000
_cell.angle_alpha   90.00
_cell.angle_beta   90.00
_cell.angle_gamma   90.00
#
_symmetry.space_group_name_H-M   'P 1'
#
loop_
_entity.id
_entity.type
_entity.pdbx_description
1 polymer ?
#
loop_
_entity_poly.entity_id
_entity_poly.type
_entity_poly.pdbx_seq_one_letter_code
_entity_poly.pdbx_strand_id
1 'polypeptide(L)'
;MAFIQNDGDMYAPRFADFNDGNYYVDPNGTSKMNYIDANRVGVYSDNELVVFGGEWSSNGRFDGHLTRRNGQAQMFVDDWLYFSDSNNGNEQRLRVNVDNQYFYGYLTGPSDRRWKENIRPMESVMSKLMRLQPTVYDHIKGEMLWVESEEDKISGKDNNLNFDRRGFIAQEIAEVFPSVVMIDPDGFHYVSDKPLTAISIKAVQELKIEKDEEISSLKADIEILKQEIQNLKNQ
;
A
#
# COMPACT_ATOMS: atom_id res chain seq x y z
N MET A 1 -8.10 8.98 -58.64
CA MET A 1 -7.97 9.80 -57.42
C MET A 1 -8.24 11.23 -57.82
N ALA A 2 -9.23 11.87 -57.19
CA ALA A 2 -9.36 13.32 -57.24
C ALA A 2 -8.71 13.84 -55.96
N PHE A 3 -7.62 14.59 -56.08
CA PHE A 3 -7.06 15.36 -54.97
C PHE A 3 -7.40 16.83 -55.22
N ILE A 4 -7.66 17.55 -54.14
CA ILE A 4 -7.80 19.00 -54.18
C ILE A 4 -6.51 19.54 -53.56
N GLN A 5 -5.73 20.27 -54.36
CA GLN A 5 -4.55 21.00 -53.91
C GLN A 5 -4.84 22.49 -54.10
N ASN A 6 -4.70 23.25 -53.01
CA ASN A 6 -4.82 24.70 -52.99
C ASN A 6 -3.62 25.26 -52.22
N ASP A 7 -2.94 26.25 -52.77
CA ASP A 7 -1.76 26.87 -52.15
C ASP A 7 -2.14 28.02 -51.19
N GLY A 8 -3.42 28.33 -51.06
CA GLY A 8 -4.00 29.32 -50.15
C GLY A 8 -5.11 28.74 -49.26
N ASP A 9 -5.89 29.63 -48.63
CA ASP A 9 -6.91 29.25 -47.67
C ASP A 9 -8.10 28.53 -48.33
N MET A 10 -8.58 27.48 -47.66
CA MET A 10 -9.84 26.81 -48.00
C MET A 10 -10.91 27.13 -46.97
N TYR A 11 -11.95 27.86 -47.39
CA TYR A 11 -13.10 28.19 -46.54
C TYR A 11 -14.23 27.20 -46.80
N ALA A 12 -14.49 26.32 -45.84
CA ALA A 12 -15.60 25.38 -45.87
C ALA A 12 -16.26 25.30 -44.50
N PRO A 13 -17.59 25.15 -44.42
CA PRO A 13 -18.27 24.95 -43.14
C PRO A 13 -17.84 23.66 -42.43
N ARG A 14 -17.55 22.59 -43.19
CA ARG A 14 -17.20 21.25 -42.68
C ARG A 14 -16.52 20.42 -43.77
N PHE A 15 -15.62 19.52 -43.39
CA PHE A 15 -15.09 18.45 -44.25
C PHE A 15 -15.64 17.11 -43.77
N ALA A 16 -16.48 16.44 -44.57
CA ALA A 16 -17.03 15.13 -44.24
C ALA A 16 -16.27 14.02 -44.97
N ASP A 17 -16.10 12.86 -44.32
CA ASP A 17 -15.57 11.68 -44.99
C ASP A 17 -16.56 11.20 -46.07
N PHE A 18 -16.02 10.87 -47.25
CA PHE A 18 -16.83 10.54 -48.41
C PHE A 18 -17.50 9.16 -48.28
N ASN A 19 -16.84 8.20 -47.61
CA ASN A 19 -17.33 6.84 -47.50
C ASN A 19 -18.26 6.67 -46.28
N ASP A 20 -18.09 7.48 -45.25
CA ASP A 20 -18.92 7.48 -44.04
C ASP A 20 -19.12 8.89 -43.47
N GLY A 21 -20.30 9.46 -43.70
CA GLY A 21 -20.67 10.80 -43.23
C GLY A 21 -20.72 10.95 -41.70
N ASN A 22 -20.53 9.89 -40.91
CA ASN A 22 -20.40 9.97 -39.46
C ASN A 22 -19.05 10.56 -39.01
N TYR A 23 -18.03 10.56 -39.88
CA TYR A 23 -16.72 11.13 -39.61
C TYR A 23 -16.54 12.46 -40.36
N TYR A 24 -16.10 13.48 -39.65
CA TYR A 24 -15.95 14.82 -40.21
C TYR A 24 -15.07 15.74 -39.35
N VAL A 25 -14.54 16.79 -39.98
CA VAL A 25 -13.88 17.92 -39.34
C VAL A 25 -14.78 19.15 -39.44
N ASP A 26 -15.18 19.66 -38.29
CA ASP A 26 -15.98 20.87 -38.13
C ASP A 26 -15.25 21.80 -37.15
N PRO A 27 -14.59 22.87 -37.64
CA PRO A 27 -13.87 23.80 -36.78
C PRO A 27 -14.78 24.65 -35.89
N ASN A 28 -16.07 24.80 -36.22
CA ASN A 28 -17.04 25.60 -35.46
C ASN A 28 -17.88 24.74 -34.50
N GLY A 29 -17.62 23.42 -34.44
CA GLY A 29 -18.35 22.47 -33.62
C GLY A 29 -17.51 21.26 -33.21
N THR A 30 -18.16 20.12 -32.99
CA THR A 30 -17.47 18.87 -32.61
C THR A 30 -17.00 18.14 -33.87
N SER A 31 -15.70 17.96 -34.03
CA SER A 31 -15.14 17.07 -35.05
C SER A 31 -15.20 15.61 -34.57
N LYS A 32 -15.60 14.69 -35.45
CA LYS A 32 -15.60 13.24 -35.19
C LYS A 32 -14.56 12.58 -36.09
N MET A 33 -13.46 12.13 -35.51
CA MET A 33 -12.33 11.53 -36.24
C MET A 33 -12.06 10.13 -35.68
N ASN A 34 -11.73 9.18 -36.55
CA ASN A 34 -11.47 7.80 -36.16
C ASN A 34 -10.10 7.63 -35.47
N TYR A 35 -9.06 8.26 -36.04
CA TYR A 35 -7.71 8.21 -35.52
C TYR A 35 -6.99 9.51 -35.89
N ILE A 36 -6.26 10.09 -34.93
CA ILE A 36 -5.46 11.30 -35.12
C ILE A 36 -4.02 10.95 -34.80
N ASP A 37 -3.17 10.95 -35.82
CA ASP A 37 -1.72 10.89 -35.67
C ASP A 37 -1.17 12.30 -35.83
N ALA A 38 -0.65 12.88 -34.76
CA ALA A 38 -0.16 14.24 -34.74
C ALA A 38 1.14 14.35 -33.94
N ASN A 39 2.12 15.08 -34.48
CA ASN A 39 3.38 15.35 -33.78
C ASN A 39 3.18 16.07 -32.43
N ARG A 40 2.14 16.90 -32.32
CA ARG A 40 1.74 17.57 -31.09
C ARG A 40 0.26 17.96 -31.13
N VAL A 41 -0.46 17.68 -30.04
CA VAL A 41 -1.78 18.26 -29.76
C VAL A 41 -1.62 19.25 -28.62
N GLY A 42 -1.91 20.53 -28.87
CA GLY A 42 -1.75 21.61 -27.89
C GLY A 42 -3.10 22.05 -27.34
N VAL A 43 -3.21 22.14 -26.00
CA VAL A 43 -4.36 22.71 -25.32
C VAL A 43 -3.93 23.95 -24.57
N TYR A 44 -4.50 25.09 -24.93
CA TYR A 44 -4.18 26.41 -24.40
C TYR A 44 -5.38 26.97 -23.66
N SER A 45 -5.14 27.77 -22.61
CA SER A 45 -6.19 28.30 -21.72
C SER A 45 -6.96 27.18 -21.00
N ASP A 46 -8.04 27.54 -20.29
CA ASP A 46 -8.90 26.66 -19.49
C ASP A 46 -9.74 25.70 -20.36
N ASN A 47 -9.07 24.78 -21.06
CA ASN A 47 -9.64 23.83 -22.02
C ASN A 47 -9.26 22.39 -21.67
N GLU A 48 -10.02 21.41 -22.16
CA GLU A 48 -9.83 19.98 -21.94
C GLU A 48 -9.18 19.29 -23.16
N LEU A 49 -8.28 18.32 -22.94
CA LEU A 49 -7.59 17.55 -23.99
C LEU A 49 -8.20 16.17 -24.20
N VAL A 50 -8.32 15.41 -23.11
CA VAL A 50 -8.94 14.08 -23.12
C VAL A 50 -10.05 14.12 -22.08
N VAL A 51 -11.25 13.77 -22.50
CA VAL A 51 -12.44 13.69 -21.64
C VAL A 51 -12.95 12.25 -21.71
N PHE A 52 -12.98 11.57 -20.58
CA PHE A 52 -13.54 10.23 -20.45
C PHE A 52 -14.96 10.36 -19.86
N GLY A 53 -15.94 9.73 -20.50
CA GLY A 53 -17.32 9.74 -19.99
C GLY A 53 -18.21 8.68 -20.67
N GLY A 54 -19.14 8.13 -19.90
CA GLY A 54 -20.35 7.48 -20.41
C GLY A 54 -21.33 8.46 -21.07
N GLU A 55 -22.43 7.96 -21.64
CA GLU A 55 -23.43 8.72 -22.42
C GLU A 55 -23.64 10.15 -21.91
N TRP A 56 -23.68 11.11 -22.84
CA TRP A 56 -23.83 12.55 -22.62
C TRP A 56 -25.16 12.85 -21.90
N SER A 57 -25.20 12.65 -20.58
CA SER A 57 -26.34 13.07 -19.76
C SER A 57 -26.19 14.56 -19.47
N SER A 58 -27.32 15.27 -19.48
CA SER A 58 -27.43 16.71 -19.28
C SER A 58 -26.83 17.25 -17.97
N ASN A 59 -26.27 16.39 -17.12
CA ASN A 59 -25.64 16.73 -15.85
C ASN A 59 -24.11 16.54 -15.83
N GLY A 60 -23.46 16.33 -16.98
CA GLY A 60 -22.03 16.63 -17.19
C GLY A 60 -21.07 16.01 -16.17
N ARG A 61 -21.28 14.74 -15.81
CA ARG A 61 -20.30 14.02 -14.99
C ARG A 61 -19.28 13.40 -15.93
N PHE A 62 -18.10 14.01 -16.00
CA PHE A 62 -16.94 13.44 -16.66
C PHE A 62 -16.28 12.46 -15.69
N ASP A 63 -16.00 11.25 -16.14
CA ASP A 63 -15.33 10.21 -15.34
C ASP A 63 -13.82 10.51 -15.21
N GLY A 64 -13.31 11.50 -15.95
CA GLY A 64 -11.99 12.08 -15.80
C GLY A 64 -11.59 12.93 -17.00
N HIS A 65 -10.68 13.89 -16.81
CA HIS A 65 -10.12 14.66 -17.92
C HIS A 65 -8.71 15.21 -17.66
N LEU A 66 -7.98 15.47 -18.74
CA LEU A 66 -6.72 16.22 -18.73
C LEU A 66 -6.96 17.66 -19.19
N THR A 67 -6.58 18.65 -18.40
CA THR A 67 -6.80 20.08 -18.71
C THR A 67 -5.58 20.92 -18.37
N ARG A 68 -5.48 22.10 -18.99
CA ARG A 68 -4.60 23.17 -18.54
C ARG A 68 -5.49 24.26 -17.93
N ARG A 69 -5.25 24.64 -16.68
CA ARG A 69 -6.00 25.69 -15.99
C ARG A 69 -5.08 26.55 -15.14
N ASN A 70 -5.23 27.88 -15.20
CA ASN A 70 -4.39 28.82 -14.45
C ASN A 70 -2.86 28.61 -14.63
N GLY A 71 -2.43 28.24 -15.84
CA GLY A 71 -1.02 28.00 -16.14
C GLY A 71 -0.47 26.64 -15.66
N GLN A 72 -1.30 25.82 -15.02
CA GLN A 72 -0.94 24.48 -14.53
C GLN A 72 -1.56 23.40 -15.42
N ALA A 73 -0.86 22.28 -15.60
CA ALA A 73 -1.46 21.06 -16.13
C ALA A 73 -2.14 20.32 -14.98
N GLN A 74 -3.37 19.84 -15.20
CA GLN A 74 -4.21 19.19 -14.19
C GLN A 74 -4.80 17.89 -14.78
N MET A 75 -4.97 16.89 -13.92
CA MET A 75 -5.62 15.62 -14.24
C MET A 75 -6.74 15.38 -13.24
N PHE A 76 -7.97 15.27 -13.75
CA PHE A 76 -9.17 14.92 -13.01
C PHE A 76 -9.48 13.45 -13.26
N VAL A 77 -9.77 12.72 -12.19
CA VAL A 77 -10.16 11.32 -12.24
C VAL A 77 -11.35 11.18 -11.29
N ASP A 78 -12.49 10.73 -11.81
CA ASP A 78 -13.61 10.29 -11.00
C ASP A 78 -13.39 8.79 -10.70
N ASP A 79 -13.72 8.37 -9.48
CA ASP A 79 -13.43 7.02 -8.95
C ASP A 79 -11.94 6.64 -8.78
N TRP A 80 -11.32 5.94 -9.75
CA TRP A 80 -10.03 5.27 -9.56
C TRP A 80 -9.00 5.60 -10.66
N LEU A 81 -7.78 5.96 -10.24
CA LEU A 81 -6.62 6.06 -11.13
C LEU A 81 -5.78 4.78 -11.04
N TYR A 82 -5.61 4.10 -12.17
CA TYR A 82 -4.87 2.85 -12.27
C TYR A 82 -3.43 3.09 -12.74
N PHE A 83 -2.47 2.44 -12.07
CA PHE A 83 -1.11 2.28 -12.58
C PHE A 83 -0.87 0.78 -12.78
N SER A 84 -0.64 0.37 -14.03
CA SER A 84 -0.42 -1.03 -14.40
C SER A 84 0.93 -1.18 -15.09
N ASP A 85 1.69 -2.18 -14.70
CA ASP A 85 2.75 -2.76 -15.52
C ASP A 85 2.13 -3.95 -16.25
N SER A 86 2.12 -3.94 -17.59
CA SER A 86 1.33 -4.89 -18.39
C SER A 86 1.80 -6.34 -18.28
N ASN A 87 2.84 -6.61 -17.49
CA ASN A 87 3.51 -7.90 -17.48
C ASN A 87 3.43 -8.69 -16.18
N ASN A 88 2.81 -8.21 -15.09
CA ASN A 88 2.88 -8.96 -13.82
C ASN A 88 1.69 -8.83 -12.86
N GLY A 89 0.48 -8.48 -13.33
CA GLY A 89 -0.77 -8.66 -12.57
C GLY A 89 -0.90 -7.97 -11.20
N ASN A 90 0.12 -7.21 -10.77
CA ASN A 90 0.16 -6.51 -9.49
C ASN A 90 -0.24 -5.05 -9.70
N GLU A 91 -1.54 -4.82 -9.86
CA GLU A 91 -2.09 -3.46 -9.94
C GLU A 91 -2.04 -2.78 -8.56
N GLN A 92 -1.37 -1.64 -8.47
CA GLN A 92 -1.46 -0.77 -7.29
C GLN A 92 -2.59 0.23 -7.50
N ARG A 93 -3.58 0.23 -6.59
CA ARG A 93 -4.73 1.14 -6.64
C ARG A 93 -4.44 2.39 -5.82
N LEU A 94 -4.61 3.57 -6.41
CA LEU A 94 -4.49 4.84 -5.70
C LEU A 94 -5.86 5.54 -5.63
N ARG A 95 -6.36 5.74 -4.41
CA ARG A 95 -7.51 6.63 -4.15
C ARG A 95 -7.02 8.01 -3.76
N VAL A 96 -7.45 9.05 -4.46
CA VAL A 96 -7.15 10.46 -4.11
C VAL A 96 -8.45 11.14 -3.68
N ASN A 97 -8.59 11.45 -2.39
CA ASN A 97 -9.73 12.21 -1.86
C ASN A 97 -9.29 13.66 -1.59
N VAL A 98 -9.99 14.65 -2.17
CA VAL A 98 -9.56 16.06 -2.21
C VAL A 98 -10.45 16.98 -1.37
N ASP A 99 -11.30 16.45 -0.48
CA ASP A 99 -12.20 17.30 0.31
C ASP A 99 -11.49 18.19 1.36
N ASN A 100 -10.17 18.06 1.59
CA ASN A 100 -9.47 18.86 2.62
C ASN A 100 -8.00 19.22 2.35
N GLN A 101 -7.54 19.37 1.10
CA GLN A 101 -6.20 19.91 0.76
C GLN A 101 -5.00 19.34 1.56
N TYR A 102 -5.07 18.12 2.10
CA TYR A 102 -3.95 17.45 2.74
C TYR A 102 -3.75 16.07 2.11
N PHE A 103 -2.58 15.85 1.52
CA PHE A 103 -2.12 14.55 1.08
C PHE A 103 -1.43 13.85 2.27
N TYR A 104 -2.12 12.92 2.92
CA TYR A 104 -1.56 12.08 3.96
C TYR A 104 -1.33 10.65 3.44
N GLY A 105 -0.21 10.45 2.75
CA GLY A 105 0.31 9.12 2.39
C GLY A 105 0.99 8.46 3.59
N TYR A 106 0.20 7.98 4.54
CA TYR A 106 0.74 7.25 5.69
C TYR A 106 1.04 5.80 5.31
N LEU A 107 2.23 5.54 4.74
CA LEU A 107 2.80 4.18 4.69
C LEU A 107 3.10 3.62 6.10
N THR A 108 3.09 4.50 7.11
CA THR A 108 3.34 4.19 8.53
C THR A 108 2.14 4.63 9.35
N GLY A 109 1.69 3.81 10.31
CA GLY A 109 0.50 4.13 11.11
C GLY A 109 0.77 5.33 12.02
N PRO A 110 0.16 6.50 11.77
CA PRO A 110 0.47 7.70 12.54
C PRO A 110 0.05 7.51 14.01
N SER A 111 0.86 8.03 14.92
CA SER A 111 0.82 7.67 16.35
C SER A 111 0.81 8.92 17.25
N ASP A 112 0.15 10.00 16.81
CA ASP A 112 0.09 11.28 17.52
C ASP A 112 -0.74 11.18 18.82
N ARG A 113 -0.29 11.85 19.89
CA ARG A 113 -0.98 11.86 21.18
C ARG A 113 -2.38 12.48 21.09
N ARG A 114 -2.59 13.45 20.19
CA ARG A 114 -3.87 14.15 20.00
C ARG A 114 -4.98 13.24 19.46
N TRP A 115 -4.62 12.08 18.92
CA TRP A 115 -5.55 11.10 18.34
C TRP A 115 -5.75 9.87 19.24
N LYS A 116 -5.40 9.98 20.52
CA LYS A 116 -5.46 8.89 21.48
C LYS A 116 -6.08 9.36 22.78
N GLU A 117 -6.95 8.52 23.32
CA GLU A 117 -7.53 8.66 24.66
C GLU A 117 -7.22 7.42 25.50
N ASN A 118 -7.46 7.47 26.82
CA ASN A 118 -7.27 6.34 27.73
C ASN A 118 -5.85 5.71 27.71
N ILE A 119 -4.81 6.55 27.53
CA ILE A 119 -3.41 6.11 27.50
C ILE A 119 -2.99 5.65 28.90
N ARG A 120 -2.59 4.38 29.02
CA ARG A 120 -2.14 3.73 30.26
C ARG A 120 -0.90 2.86 30.03
N PRO A 121 -0.10 2.56 31.08
CA PRO A 121 1.02 1.63 30.96
C PRO A 121 0.58 0.24 30.51
N MET A 122 1.43 -0.44 29.73
CA MET A 122 1.21 -1.84 29.36
C MET A 122 1.44 -2.75 30.57
N GLU A 123 0.53 -3.70 30.78
CA GLU A 123 0.62 -4.76 31.80
C GLU A 123 1.83 -5.66 31.57
N SER A 124 2.14 -6.54 32.54
CA SER A 124 3.23 -7.50 32.37
C SER A 124 2.91 -8.48 31.25
N VAL A 125 3.89 -8.69 30.36
CA VAL A 125 3.74 -9.54 29.17
C VAL A 125 4.69 -10.73 29.15
N MET A 126 5.72 -10.75 30.00
CA MET A 126 6.80 -11.75 29.93
C MET A 126 6.29 -13.19 29.92
N SER A 127 5.46 -13.56 30.90
CA SER A 127 4.91 -14.92 31.02
C SER A 127 4.08 -15.34 29.82
N LYS A 128 3.35 -14.39 29.20
CA LYS A 128 2.59 -14.64 27.97
C LYS A 128 3.53 -14.78 26.78
N LEU A 129 4.48 -13.87 26.61
CA LEU A 129 5.43 -13.86 25.50
C LEU A 129 6.24 -15.16 25.42
N MET A 130 6.68 -15.70 26.57
CA MET A 130 7.44 -16.95 26.62
C MET A 130 6.64 -18.19 26.17
N ARG A 131 5.32 -18.09 25.98
CA ARG A 131 4.49 -19.15 25.42
C ARG A 131 4.40 -19.12 23.89
N LEU A 132 4.83 -18.03 23.25
CA LEU A 132 4.83 -17.95 21.79
C LEU A 132 5.85 -18.91 21.18
N GLN A 133 5.50 -19.49 20.04
CA GLN A 133 6.35 -20.42 19.30
C GLN A 133 6.69 -19.84 17.91
N PRO A 134 7.90 -19.30 17.72
CA PRO A 134 8.39 -19.00 16.37
C PRO A 134 8.55 -20.29 15.58
N THR A 135 8.02 -20.32 14.37
CA THR A 135 7.98 -21.51 13.51
C THR A 135 8.69 -21.26 12.18
N VAL A 136 9.21 -22.34 11.59
CA VAL A 136 9.67 -22.37 10.20
C VAL A 136 8.64 -23.17 9.39
N TYR A 137 8.22 -22.66 8.25
CA TYR A 137 7.18 -23.26 7.42
C TYR A 137 7.40 -23.00 5.93
N ASP A 138 6.78 -23.85 5.12
CA ASP A 138 6.69 -23.67 3.67
C ASP A 138 5.26 -23.26 3.30
N HIS A 139 5.10 -22.46 2.25
CA HIS A 139 3.80 -22.18 1.67
C HIS A 139 3.30 -23.39 0.89
N ILE A 140 2.00 -23.67 1.01
CA ILE A 140 1.36 -24.77 0.30
C ILE A 140 1.21 -24.39 -1.18
N LYS A 141 1.69 -25.25 -2.08
CA LYS A 141 1.58 -25.02 -3.53
C LYS A 141 0.13 -24.95 -3.98
N GLY A 142 -0.20 -23.91 -4.73
CA GLY A 142 -1.55 -23.64 -5.23
C GLY A 142 -2.46 -22.87 -4.26
N GLU A 143 -1.98 -22.56 -3.05
CA GLU A 143 -2.73 -21.76 -2.07
C GLU A 143 -2.35 -20.28 -2.12
N MET A 144 -3.10 -19.44 -1.39
CA MET A 144 -3.05 -17.97 -1.43
C MET A 144 -1.64 -17.36 -1.28
N LEU A 145 -0.76 -17.98 -0.49
CA LEU A 145 0.59 -17.46 -0.22
C LEU A 145 1.67 -18.03 -1.15
N TRP A 146 1.31 -18.96 -2.04
CA TRP A 146 2.25 -19.49 -3.03
C TRP A 146 2.60 -18.42 -4.06
N VAL A 147 3.87 -18.03 -4.10
CA VAL A 147 4.39 -17.07 -5.08
C VAL A 147 4.92 -17.84 -6.28
N GLU A 148 4.35 -17.58 -7.44
CA GLU A 148 4.75 -18.21 -8.70
C GLU A 148 4.62 -17.20 -9.85
N SER A 149 5.75 -16.87 -10.49
CA SER A 149 5.77 -16.05 -11.69
C SER A 149 5.56 -16.89 -12.96
N GLU A 150 5.25 -16.26 -14.08
CA GLU A 150 5.17 -16.97 -15.37
C GLU A 150 6.51 -17.61 -15.77
N GLU A 151 7.64 -17.00 -15.39
CA GLU A 151 8.97 -17.59 -15.62
C GLU A 151 9.19 -18.86 -14.78
N ASP A 152 8.70 -18.87 -13.54
CA ASP A 152 8.74 -20.05 -12.65
C ASP A 152 7.95 -21.22 -13.28
N LYS A 153 6.78 -20.94 -13.85
CA LYS A 153 5.94 -21.95 -14.54
C LYS A 153 6.62 -22.52 -15.78
N ILE A 154 7.22 -21.66 -16.61
CA ILE A 154 7.90 -22.09 -17.84
C ILE A 154 9.17 -22.88 -17.53
N SER A 155 9.95 -22.42 -16.56
CA SER A 155 11.21 -23.07 -16.16
C SER A 155 11.02 -24.31 -15.30
N GLY A 156 9.84 -24.48 -14.71
CA GLY A 156 9.52 -25.57 -13.77
C GLY A 156 10.27 -25.46 -12.45
N LYS A 157 10.81 -24.28 -12.11
CA LYS A 157 11.52 -24.04 -10.86
C LYS A 157 10.62 -23.32 -9.89
N ASP A 158 10.46 -23.87 -8.69
CA ASP A 158 9.68 -23.23 -7.65
C ASP A 158 10.46 -22.04 -7.05
N ASN A 159 9.72 -20.99 -6.68
CA ASN A 159 10.29 -19.78 -6.10
C ASN A 159 10.77 -20.03 -4.66
N ASN A 160 12.02 -19.66 -4.37
CA ASN A 160 12.60 -19.79 -3.02
C ASN A 160 11.84 -19.00 -1.94
N LEU A 161 11.01 -18.01 -2.33
CA LEU A 161 10.15 -17.28 -1.40
C LEU A 161 9.01 -18.12 -0.81
N ASN A 162 8.81 -19.36 -1.26
CA ASN A 162 7.81 -20.27 -0.73
C ASN A 162 8.35 -21.19 0.37
N PHE A 163 9.66 -21.29 0.54
CA PHE A 163 10.27 -22.28 1.44
C PHE A 163 11.01 -21.63 2.61
N ASP A 164 11.17 -22.38 3.70
CA ASP A 164 11.92 -22.00 4.90
C ASP A 164 11.53 -20.63 5.47
N ARG A 165 10.24 -20.29 5.40
CA ARG A 165 9.69 -19.03 5.92
C ARG A 165 9.71 -19.06 7.43
N ARG A 166 10.21 -17.99 8.04
CA ARG A 166 10.32 -17.85 9.49
C ARG A 166 9.29 -16.86 9.97
N GLY A 167 8.48 -17.27 10.93
CA GLY A 167 7.40 -16.42 11.43
C GLY A 167 6.64 -17.09 12.56
N PHE A 168 5.33 -16.90 12.55
CA PHE A 168 4.41 -17.43 13.54
C PHE A 168 3.15 -17.94 12.87
N ILE A 169 2.47 -18.88 13.52
CA ILE A 169 1.11 -19.25 13.18
C ILE A 169 0.15 -18.32 13.91
N ALA A 170 -0.72 -17.65 13.16
CA ALA A 170 -1.60 -16.62 13.70
C ALA A 170 -2.57 -17.17 14.77
N GLN A 171 -3.04 -18.40 14.60
CA GLN A 171 -3.92 -19.08 15.54
C GLN A 171 -3.23 -19.31 16.90
N GLU A 172 -1.95 -19.71 16.90
CA GLU A 172 -1.16 -19.89 18.13
C GLU A 172 -0.94 -18.55 18.85
N ILE A 173 -0.71 -17.46 18.10
CA ILE A 173 -0.66 -16.12 18.69
C ILE A 173 -2.01 -15.75 19.31
N ALA A 174 -3.13 -16.09 18.67
CA ALA A 174 -4.46 -15.73 19.15
C ALA A 174 -4.78 -16.32 20.53
N GLU A 175 -4.23 -17.49 20.86
CA GLU A 175 -4.38 -18.12 22.19
C GLU A 175 -3.68 -17.32 23.31
N VAL A 176 -2.61 -16.60 22.96
CA VAL A 176 -1.75 -15.89 23.93
C VAL A 176 -2.05 -14.38 23.95
N PHE A 177 -2.17 -13.78 22.76
CA PHE A 177 -2.41 -12.37 22.50
C PHE A 177 -3.51 -12.17 21.44
N PRO A 178 -4.80 -12.45 21.79
CA PRO A 178 -5.90 -12.39 20.82
C PRO A 178 -6.07 -11.03 20.15
N SER A 179 -5.77 -9.94 20.85
CA SER A 179 -5.87 -8.57 20.29
C SER A 179 -4.84 -8.24 19.21
N VAL A 180 -3.84 -9.10 19.01
CA VAL A 180 -2.79 -8.93 17.99
C VAL A 180 -3.19 -9.61 16.69
N VAL A 181 -4.19 -10.48 16.73
CA VAL A 181 -4.66 -11.25 15.58
C VAL A 181 -5.98 -10.67 15.08
N MET A 182 -6.05 -10.43 13.78
CA MET A 182 -7.25 -10.03 13.08
C MET A 182 -7.78 -11.23 12.31
N ILE A 183 -9.10 -11.39 12.28
CA ILE A 183 -9.76 -12.41 11.47
C ILE A 183 -10.58 -11.67 10.41
N ASP A 184 -10.39 -12.03 9.14
CA ASP A 184 -11.18 -11.46 8.06
C ASP A 184 -12.58 -12.11 7.97
N PRO A 185 -13.49 -11.59 7.11
CA PRO A 185 -14.82 -12.17 6.95
C PRO A 185 -14.83 -13.64 6.47
N ASP A 186 -13.76 -14.10 5.81
CA ASP A 186 -13.61 -15.46 5.28
C ASP A 186 -12.99 -16.43 6.32
N GLY A 187 -12.57 -15.91 7.48
CA GLY A 187 -12.03 -16.68 8.60
C GLY A 187 -10.51 -16.80 8.62
N PHE A 188 -9.79 -16.15 7.71
CA PHE A 188 -8.33 -16.14 7.70
C PHE A 188 -7.77 -15.24 8.79
N HIS A 189 -6.73 -15.72 9.46
CA HIS A 189 -6.11 -15.03 10.59
C HIS A 189 -4.85 -14.28 10.14
N TYR A 190 -4.73 -13.03 10.56
CA TYR A 190 -3.64 -12.12 10.24
C TYR A 190 -2.98 -11.60 11.51
N VAL A 191 -1.64 -11.59 11.54
CA VAL A 191 -0.88 -11.05 12.67
C VAL A 191 -0.61 -9.58 12.44
N SER A 192 -0.87 -8.75 13.46
CA SER A 192 -0.46 -7.34 13.46
C SER A 192 0.94 -7.18 14.08
N ASP A 193 1.93 -6.91 13.24
CA ASP A 193 3.33 -6.78 13.68
C ASP A 193 3.58 -5.59 14.61
N LYS A 194 2.79 -4.52 14.48
CA LYS A 194 2.97 -3.30 15.28
C LYS A 194 2.71 -3.54 16.78
N PRO A 195 1.55 -4.09 17.21
CA PRO A 195 1.36 -4.53 18.58
C PRO A 195 2.44 -5.51 19.07
N LEU A 196 2.82 -6.49 18.24
CA LEU A 196 3.82 -7.49 18.63
C LEU A 196 5.18 -6.86 18.92
N THR A 197 5.59 -5.87 18.12
CA THR A 197 6.82 -5.10 18.34
C THR A 197 6.80 -4.36 19.68
N ALA A 198 5.67 -3.72 20.03
CA ALA A 198 5.52 -3.02 21.31
C ALA A 198 5.55 -3.99 22.51
N ILE A 199 4.94 -5.16 22.38
CA ILE A 199 4.97 -6.23 23.38
C ILE A 199 6.41 -6.73 23.58
N SER A 200 7.16 -6.95 22.50
CA SER A 200 8.57 -7.37 22.57
C SER A 200 9.44 -6.34 23.30
N ILE A 201 9.24 -5.04 23.06
CA ILE A 201 9.95 -3.98 23.79
C ILE A 201 9.62 -4.03 25.29
N LYS A 202 8.34 -4.17 25.65
CA LYS A 202 7.90 -4.27 27.04
C LYS A 202 8.50 -5.50 27.74
N ALA A 203 8.55 -6.64 27.06
CA ALA A 203 9.19 -7.83 27.60
C ALA A 203 10.70 -7.64 27.84
N VAL A 204 11.42 -7.00 26.91
CA VAL A 204 12.85 -6.70 27.13
C VAL A 204 13.05 -5.78 28.34
N GLN A 205 12.15 -4.81 28.56
CA GLN A 205 12.18 -3.95 29.75
C GLN A 205 11.94 -4.75 31.03
N GLU A 206 10.94 -5.64 31.05
CA GLU A 206 10.66 -6.54 32.17
C GLU A 206 11.86 -7.45 32.47
N LEU A 207 12.44 -8.08 31.43
CA LEU A 207 13.61 -8.94 31.58
C LEU A 207 14.80 -8.20 32.19
N LYS A 208 15.03 -6.96 31.77
CA LYS A 208 16.11 -6.14 32.32
C LYS A 208 15.88 -5.87 33.81
N ILE A 209 14.67 -5.53 34.21
CA ILE A 209 14.33 -5.27 35.61
C ILE A 209 14.54 -6.53 36.45
N GLU A 210 13.99 -7.66 36.02
CA GLU A 210 14.15 -8.95 36.72
C GLU A 210 15.63 -9.33 36.86
N LYS A 211 16.44 -9.11 35.81
CA LYS A 211 17.88 -9.41 35.85
C LYS A 211 18.67 -8.45 36.72
N ASP A 212 18.34 -7.16 36.73
CA ASP A 212 19.00 -6.18 37.60
C ASP A 212 18.68 -6.45 39.09
N GLU A 213 17.45 -6.88 39.40
CA GLU A 213 17.05 -7.35 40.73
C GLU A 213 17.81 -8.63 41.15
N GLU A 214 17.85 -9.65 40.27
CA GLU A 214 18.58 -10.89 40.51
C GLU A 214 20.07 -10.63 40.75
N ILE A 215 20.70 -9.80 39.91
CA ILE A 215 22.11 -9.41 40.06
C ILE A 215 22.35 -8.67 41.37
N SER A 216 21.42 -7.81 41.79
CA SER A 216 21.57 -7.05 43.04
C SER A 216 21.46 -7.97 44.26
N SER A 217 20.53 -8.94 44.24
CA SER A 217 20.44 -9.98 45.27
C SER A 217 21.71 -10.82 45.34
N LEU A 218 22.19 -11.34 44.19
CA LEU A 218 23.41 -12.14 44.14
C LEU A 218 24.64 -11.38 44.63
N LYS A 219 24.75 -10.07 44.33
CA LYS A 219 25.83 -9.23 44.86
C LYS A 219 25.77 -9.07 46.37
N ALA A 220 24.57 -8.92 46.94
CA ALA A 220 24.40 -8.84 48.39
C ALA A 220 24.80 -10.17 49.07
N ASP A 221 24.37 -11.30 48.51
CA ASP A 221 24.73 -12.63 49.02
C ASP A 221 26.25 -12.88 48.96
N ILE A 222 26.89 -12.50 47.85
CA ILE A 222 28.35 -12.57 47.71
C ILE A 222 29.06 -11.75 48.79
N GLU A 223 28.55 -10.57 49.12
CA GLU A 223 29.16 -9.72 50.15
C GLU A 223 29.01 -10.31 51.55
N ILE A 224 27.84 -10.89 51.87
CA ILE A 224 27.61 -11.63 53.11
C ILE A 224 28.57 -12.82 53.23
N LEU A 225 28.67 -13.65 52.19
CA LEU A 225 29.56 -14.81 52.18
C LEU A 225 31.03 -14.43 52.31
N LYS A 226 31.47 -13.32 51.69
CA LYS A 226 32.83 -12.80 51.86
C LYS A 226 33.11 -12.39 53.30
N GLN A 227 32.16 -11.74 53.96
CA GLN A 227 32.28 -11.37 55.37
C GLN A 227 32.37 -12.60 56.27
N GLU A 228 31.55 -13.62 56.03
CA GLU A 228 31.61 -14.90 56.76
C GLU A 228 32.96 -15.61 56.61
N ILE A 229 33.48 -15.71 55.37
CA ILE A 229 34.80 -16.29 55.11
C ILE A 229 35.90 -15.51 55.83
N GLN A 230 35.83 -14.17 55.83
CA GLN A 230 36.82 -13.35 56.52
C GLN A 230 36.77 -13.56 58.04
N ASN A 231 35.57 -13.68 58.61
CA ASN A 231 35.40 -13.97 60.03
C ASN A 231 35.96 -15.35 60.40
N LEU A 232 35.76 -16.37 59.56
CA LEU A 232 36.32 -17.72 59.78
C LEU A 232 37.85 -17.77 59.64
N LYS A 233 38.44 -16.96 58.73
CA LYS A 233 39.91 -16.88 58.57
C LYS A 233 40.61 -16.14 59.69
N ASN A 234 39.89 -15.29 60.42
CA ASN A 234 40.40 -14.51 61.54
C ASN A 234 40.24 -15.24 62.89
N GLN A 235 39.70 -16.46 62.90
CA GLN A 235 39.67 -17.39 64.03
C GLN A 235 40.85 -18.36 63.97
#